data_AF-A0A915KE98-F1
#
_entry.id   AF-A0A915KE98-F1
#
_cell.length_a   1.000
_cell.length_b   1.000
_cell.length_c   1.000
_cell.angle_alpha   90.00
_cell.angle_beta   90.00
_cell.angle_gamma   90.00
#
_symmetry.space_group_name_H-M   'P 1'
#
loop_
_entity.id
_entity.type
_entity.pdbx_description
1 polymer ?
#
loop_
_entity_poly.entity_id
_entity_poly.type
_entity_poly.pdbx_seq_one_letter_code
_entity_poly.pdbx_strand_id
1 'polypeptide(L)' 'MLNKDPGAEYVRGTKCDIRVKSSGESTHFVRSPGFPSSYPKNVECTYILDGMQGRQKLEHVSIEFLSFNVISDSLE' A
#
# COMPACT_ATOMS: atom_id res chain seq x y z
N MET A 1 12.49 3.48 2.40
CA MET A 1 12.58 4.31 1.19
C MET A 1 11.72 3.64 0.11
N LEU A 2 10.53 4.16 -0.19
CA LEU A 2 9.65 3.67 -1.27
C LEU A 2 10.25 3.86 -2.67
N ASN A 3 11.43 4.47 -2.77
CA ASN A 3 12.06 4.91 -4.01
C ASN A 3 12.67 3.77 -4.86
N LYS A 4 12.29 2.51 -4.65
CA LYS A 4 12.81 1.36 -5.41
C LYS A 4 11.76 0.39 -5.96
N ASP A 5 10.47 0.57 -5.67
CA ASP A 5 9.43 -0.25 -6.28
C ASP A 5 8.83 0.50 -7.49
N PRO A 6 9.27 0.21 -8.72
CA PRO A 6 8.67 0.80 -9.91
C PRO A 6 7.18 0.45 -9.92
N GLY A 7 6.32 1.46 -9.92
CA GLY A 7 4.86 1.30 -9.94
C GLY A 7 4.13 1.70 -8.65
N ALA A 8 4.83 1.92 -7.53
CA ALA A 8 4.23 2.45 -6.29
C ALA A 8 4.63 3.92 -6.09
N GLU A 9 3.64 4.81 -5.99
CA GLU A 9 3.85 6.25 -5.83
C GLU A 9 3.04 6.83 -4.67
N TYR A 10 3.60 7.84 -3.99
CA TYR A 10 2.85 8.61 -3.01
C TYR A 10 1.83 9.51 -3.70
N VAL A 11 0.60 9.53 -3.19
CA VAL A 11 -0.44 10.44 -3.68
C VAL A 11 -0.15 11.85 -3.17
N ARG A 12 0.01 12.80 -4.09
CA ARG A 12 0.30 14.20 -3.77
C ARG A 12 -0.81 14.80 -2.91
N GLY A 13 -0.43 15.54 -1.87
CA GLY A 13 -1.36 16.21 -0.96
C GLY A 13 -1.89 15.33 0.17
N THR A 14 -1.42 14.08 0.28
CA THR A 14 -1.82 13.14 1.34
C THR A 14 -0.66 12.92 2.32
N LYS A 15 -0.96 12.43 3.53
CA LYS A 15 0.08 12.13 4.53
C LYS A 15 0.89 10.89 4.17
N CYS A 16 0.22 9.86 3.64
CA CYS A 16 0.81 8.53 3.46
C CYS A 16 0.10 7.68 2.40
N ASP A 17 -0.82 8.24 1.62
CA ASP A 17 -1.56 7.44 0.65
C ASP A 17 -0.63 7.01 -0.47
N ILE A 18 -0.76 5.76 -0.88
CA ILE A 18 0.07 5.15 -1.91
C ILE A 18 -0.84 4.63 -3.01
N ARG A 19 -0.48 4.93 -4.25
CA ARG A 19 -1.09 4.36 -5.45
C ARG A 19 -0.12 3.41 -6.12
N VAL A 20 -0.56 2.18 -6.33
CA VAL A 20 0.20 1.14 -7.03
C VAL A 20 -0.45 0.90 -8.38
N LYS A 21 0.32 0.96 -9.45
CA LYS A 21 -0.12 0.68 -10.81
C LYS A 21 0.51 -0.62 -11.30
N SER A 22 -0.33 -1.60 -11.62
CA SER A 22 0.09 -2.86 -12.24
C SER A 22 0.75 -2.61 -13.60
N SER A 23 1.84 -3.34 -13.86
CA SER A 23 2.48 -3.42 -15.18
C SER A 23 2.29 -4.79 -15.84
N GLY A 24 1.37 -5.61 -15.34
CA GLY A 24 1.10 -6.97 -15.81
C GLY A 24 1.70 -8.02 -14.89
N GLU A 25 0.84 -8.75 -14.17
CA GLU A 25 1.24 -9.75 -13.16
C GLU A 25 2.35 -9.25 -12.21
N SER A 26 2.34 -7.96 -11.88
CA SER A 26 3.40 -7.33 -11.10
C SER A 26 3.22 -7.52 -9.60
N THR A 27 4.33 -7.48 -8.87
CA THR A 27 4.36 -7.57 -7.40
C THR A 27 4.99 -6.30 -6.83
N HIS A 28 4.37 -5.74 -5.80
CA HIS A 28 4.81 -4.50 -5.15
C HIS A 28 4.74 -4.64 -3.63
N PHE A 29 5.65 -3.97 -2.91
CA PHE A 29 5.67 -3.98 -1.45
C PHE A 29 5.22 -2.64 -0.88
N VAL A 30 4.03 -2.62 -0.28
CA VAL A 30 3.55 -1.48 0.50
C VAL A 30 3.83 -1.67 1.98
N ARG A 31 4.09 -0.57 2.68
CA ARG A 31 4.43 -0.56 4.11
C ARG A 31 3.72 0.58 4.82
N SER A 32 3.53 0.44 6.12
CA SER A 32 3.07 1.53 6.96
C SER A 32 4.11 2.67 7.02
N PRO A 33 3.68 3.92 7.26
CA PRO A 33 4.59 5.03 7.47
C PRO A 33 5.52 4.73 8.64
N GLY A 34 6.83 4.91 8.45
CA GLY A 34 7.82 4.68 9.49
C GLY A 34 8.30 3.23 9.63
N PHE A 35 7.71 2.26 8.92
CA PHE A 35 8.18 0.87 8.94
C PHE A 35 9.69 0.77 8.65
N PRO A 36 10.47 -0.04 9.40
CA PRO A 36 10.04 -1.06 10.38
C PRO A 36 9.71 -0.54 11.78
N SER A 37 9.81 0.77 12.03
CA SER A 37 9.38 1.39 13.29
C SER A 37 7.86 1.50 13.38
N SER A 38 7.35 1.87 14.56
CA SER A 38 5.93 2.11 14.80
C SER A 38 5.37 3.21 13.89
N TYR A 39 4.14 3.00 13.43
CA TYR A 39 3.39 3.99 12.66
C TYR A 39 2.93 5.17 13.55
N PRO A 40 2.77 6.39 13.01
CA PRO A 40 2.28 7.54 13.78
C PRO A 40 0.87 7.32 14.32
N LYS A 41 0.56 7.90 15.49
CA LYS A 41 -0.82 7.94 16.00
C LYS A 41 -1.71 8.83 15.12
N ASN A 42 -3.01 8.55 15.10
CA ASN A 42 -4.04 9.35 14.40
C ASN A 42 -3.70 9.55 12.91
N VAL A 43 -3.24 8.47 12.27
CA VAL A 43 -2.95 8.44 10.83
C VAL A 43 -3.96 7.56 10.11
N GLU A 44 -4.42 8.03 8.97
CA GLU A 44 -5.26 7.30 8.04
C GLU A 44 -4.52 7.31 6.70
N CYS A 45 -4.29 6.11 6.15
CA CYS A 45 -3.58 5.92 4.88
C CYS A 45 -4.44 5.06 3.95
N THR A 46 -4.61 5.52 2.73
CA THR A 46 -5.29 4.77 1.67
C THR A 46 -4.28 4.15 0.72
N TYR A 47 -4.37 2.84 0.49
CA TYR A 47 -3.59 2.11 -0.51
C TYR A 47 -4.48 1.79 -1.71
N ILE A 48 -4.23 2.44 -2.84
CA ILE A 48 -5.01 2.30 -4.07
C ILE A 48 -4.26 1.35 -5.01
N LEU A 49 -4.87 0.23 -5.36
CA LEU A 49 -4.27 -0.81 -6.21
C LEU A 49 -4.97 -0.83 -7.57
N ASP A 50 -4.32 -0.28 -8.60
CA ASP A 50 -4.83 -0.26 -9.96
C ASP A 50 -4.33 -1.49 -10.74
N GLY A 51 -5.25 -2.37 -11.14
CA GLY A 51 -4.97 -3.40 -12.14
C GLY A 51 -4.84 -2.83 -13.56
N MET A 52 -4.23 -3.58 -14.46
CA MET A 52 -4.15 -3.22 -15.88
C MET A 52 -5.53 -3.10 -16.51
N GLN A 53 -5.78 -1.98 -17.17
CA GLN A 53 -6.98 -1.78 -17.98
C GLN A 53 -6.80 -2.40 -19.37
N GLY A 54 -6.83 -3.72 -19.44
CA GLY A 54 -6.81 -4.48 -20.70
C GLY A 54 -8.21 -4.79 -21.23
N ARG A 55 -8.32 -5.18 -22.51
CA ARG A 55 -9.60 -5.56 -23.16
C ARG A 55 -10.38 -6.64 -22.40
N GLN A 56 -9.69 -7.49 -21.65
CA GLN A 56 -10.31 -8.58 -20.89
C GLN A 56 -10.48 -8.28 -19.39
N LYS A 57 -9.88 -7.21 -18.84
CA LYS A 57 -9.96 -6.83 -17.41
C LYS A 57 -9.82 -8.03 -16.43
N LEU A 58 -8.89 -8.94 -16.68
CA LEU A 58 -8.78 -10.22 -15.95
C LEU A 58 -7.83 -10.18 -14.74
N GLU A 59 -7.26 -9.03 -14.40
CA GLU A 59 -6.32 -8.98 -13.28
C GLU A 59 -7.05 -9.04 -11.93
N HIS A 60 -6.56 -9.91 -11.05
CA HIS A 60 -7.03 -10.04 -9.68
C HIS A 60 -5.94 -9.62 -8.71
N VAL A 61 -6.32 -8.88 -7.67
CA VAL A 61 -5.39 -8.40 -6.65
C VAL A 61 -5.31 -9.45 -5.54
N SER A 62 -4.09 -9.90 -5.24
CA SER A 62 -3.80 -10.73 -4.06
C SER A 62 -2.97 -9.91 -3.07
N ILE A 63 -3.37 -9.93 -1.79
CA ILE A 63 -2.68 -9.20 -0.71
C ILE A 63 -2.21 -10.22 0.32
N GLU A 64 -0.93 -10.14 0.67
CA GLU A 64 -0.31 -10.93 1.71
C GLU A 64 0.33 -10.02 2.76
N PHE A 65 0.03 -10.27 4.03
CA PHE A 65 0.67 -9.58 5.14
C PHE A 65 1.96 -10.31 5.54
N LEU A 66 3.11 -9.76 5.14
CA LEU A 66 4.42 -10.29 5.55
C LEU A 66 4.81 -9.87 6.98
N SER A 67 4.23 -8.77 7.47
CA SER A 67 4.37 -8.29 8.83
C SER A 67 3.14 -7.49 9.20
N PHE A 68 2.55 -7.78 10.36
CA PHE A 68 1.34 -7.12 10.83
C PHE A 68 1.39 -6.91 12.34
N ASN A 69 1.33 -5.65 12.75
CA ASN A 69 1.27 -5.24 14.16
C ASN A 69 0.46 -3.95 14.24
N VAL A 70 -0.75 -4.02 14.77
CA VAL A 70 -1.65 -2.88 14.98
C VAL A 70 -2.13 -2.88 16.42
N ILE A 71 -2.15 -1.71 17.05
CA ILE A 71 -2.68 -1.50 18.40
C ILE A 71 -4.20 -1.65 18.33
N SER A 72 -4.79 -2.51 19.15
CA SER A 72 -6.25 -2.61 19.30
C SER A 72 -6.74 -1.62 20.35
N ASP A 73 -7.82 -0.88 20.05
CA ASP A 73 -8.50 0.02 21.01
C ASP A 73 -9.28 -0.74 22.10
N SER A 74 -8.96 -2.02 22.36
CA SER A 74 -9.73 -2.87 23.28
C SER A 74 -9.41 -2.65 24.77
N LEU A 75 -8.74 -1.55 25.12
CA LEU A 75 -8.51 -1.12 26.50
C LEU A 75 -8.43 0.42 26.58
N GLU A 76 -9.58 1.08 26.46
CA GLU A 76 -9.89 2.30 27.23
C GLU A 76 -11.19 2.08 28.02
#